data_AF-A0A2A4IRQ9-F1
#
_entry.id   AF-A0A2A4IRQ9-F1
#
_cell.length_a   1.000
_cell.length_b   1.000
_cell.length_c   1.000
_cell.angle_alpha   90.00
_cell.angle_beta   90.00
_cell.angle_gamma   90.00
#
_symmetry.space_group_name_H-M   'P 1'
#
loop_
_entity.id
_entity.type
_entity.pdbx_description
1 polymer ?
#
loop_
_entity_poly.entity_id
_entity_poly.type
_entity_poly.pdbx_seq_one_letter_code
_entity_poly.pdbx_strand_id
1 'polypeptide(L)'
;MENVIKTIYEDSINSDANVISIYAHNNMYRDIAITFFTNNVWKQNDNSTNIYFVFDRVVGLSKNNDVISNYMLYFNNNSKLLYSNSALLVYKYNSDKPFDGI
;
A
#
# COMPACT_ATOMS: atom_id res chain seq x y z
N MET A 1 -8.96 8.57 2.84
CA MET A 1 -7.51 8.80 2.74
C MET A 1 -6.87 8.70 4.11
N GLU A 2 -7.37 9.43 5.11
CA GLU A 2 -6.95 9.32 6.52
C GLU A 2 -6.92 7.87 7.03
N ASN A 3 -7.98 7.08 6.80
CA ASN A 3 -8.00 5.68 7.22
C ASN A 3 -6.87 4.83 6.61
N VAL A 4 -6.48 5.08 5.35
CA VAL A 4 -5.35 4.35 4.72
C VAL A 4 -4.05 4.67 5.46
N ILE A 5 -3.82 5.96 5.70
CA ILE A 5 -2.63 6.45 6.40
C ILE A 5 -2.60 5.91 7.83
N LYS A 6 -3.72 5.99 8.55
CA LYS A 6 -3.87 5.47 9.90
C LYS A 6 -3.65 3.95 9.97
N THR A 7 -4.23 3.19 9.04
CA THR A 7 -4.03 1.73 8.97
C THR A 7 -2.55 1.38 8.79
N ILE A 8 -1.84 2.05 7.87
CA ILE A 8 -0.41 1.81 7.65
C ILE A 8 0.39 2.19 8.90
N TYR A 9 0.13 3.37 9.47
CA TYR A 9 0.82 3.86 10.66
C TYR A 9 0.65 2.92 11.86
N GLU A 10 -0.58 2.53 12.17
CA GLU A 10 -0.88 1.66 13.32
C GLU A 10 -0.25 0.27 13.15
N ASP A 11 -0.30 -0.30 11.95
CA ASP A 11 0.28 -1.63 11.68
C ASP A 11 1.82 -1.61 11.62
N SER A 12 2.43 -0.46 11.27
CA SER A 12 3.88 -0.30 11.14
C SER A 12 4.56 0.35 12.34
N ILE A 13 3.84 0.68 13.42
CA ILE A 13 4.30 1.58 14.49
C ILE A 13 5.69 1.27 15.10
N ASN A 14 6.12 0.00 15.07
CA ASN A 14 7.40 -0.45 15.64
C ASN A 14 8.46 -0.81 14.57
N SER A 15 8.26 -0.43 13.31
CA SER A 15 9.12 -0.84 12.20
C SER A 15 9.12 0.18 11.06
N ASP A 16 10.19 0.20 10.29
CA ASP A 16 10.20 0.94 9.03
C ASP A 16 9.21 0.30 8.06
N ALA A 17 8.48 1.11 7.29
CA ALA A 17 7.52 0.61 6.30
C ALA A 17 7.95 0.99 4.88
N ASN A 18 7.73 0.08 3.94
CA ASN A 18 7.85 0.34 2.52
C ASN A 18 6.45 0.36 1.88
N VAL A 19 5.93 1.55 1.59
CA VAL A 19 4.62 1.69 0.95
C VAL A 19 4.77 1.80 -0.57
N ILE A 20 4.20 0.83 -1.29
CA ILE A 20 4.19 0.77 -2.74
C ILE A 20 2.79 1.14 -3.24
N SER A 21 2.72 2.28 -3.92
CA SER A 21 1.51 2.76 -4.60
C SER A 21 1.31 2.03 -5.92
N ILE A 22 0.18 1.36 -6.11
CA ILE A 22 -0.21 0.78 -7.40
C ILE A 22 -1.22 1.71 -8.07
N TYR A 23 -0.84 2.18 -9.27
CA TYR A 23 -1.57 3.19 -10.05
C TYR A 23 -1.70 4.57 -9.40
N ALA A 24 -0.84 4.89 -8.44
CA ALA A 24 -0.68 6.22 -7.89
C ALA A 24 0.81 6.62 -7.92
N HIS A 25 1.11 7.89 -7.67
CA HIS A 25 2.49 8.37 -7.62
C HIS A 25 3.27 7.72 -6.46
N ASN A 26 4.57 7.47 -6.69
CA ASN A 26 5.48 7.00 -5.66
C ASN A 26 5.44 7.94 -4.46
N ASN A 27 5.42 7.36 -3.26
CA ASN A 27 5.39 8.09 -1.99
C ASN A 27 4.19 9.05 -1.78
N MET A 28 3.20 9.09 -2.67
CA MET A 28 2.06 10.01 -2.57
C MET A 28 1.38 9.94 -1.19
N TYR A 29 1.10 8.73 -0.69
CA TYR A 29 0.44 8.57 0.61
C TYR A 29 1.32 9.00 1.79
N ARG A 30 2.64 8.82 1.70
CA ARG A 30 3.60 9.33 2.69
C ARG A 30 3.56 10.85 2.73
N ASP A 31 3.63 11.48 1.55
CA ASP A 31 3.67 12.94 1.44
C ASP A 31 2.36 13.57 1.95
N ILE A 32 1.22 12.92 1.68
CA ILE A 32 -0.08 13.29 2.24
C ILE A 32 -0.09 13.12 3.78
N ALA A 33 0.46 12.02 4.31
CA ALA A 33 0.56 11.81 5.76
C ALA A 33 1.37 12.92 6.42
N ILE A 34 2.55 13.24 5.88
CA ILE A 34 3.43 14.29 6.40
C ILE A 34 2.75 15.66 6.35
N THR A 35 1.97 15.94 5.31
CA THR A 35 1.38 17.27 5.09
C THR A 35 0.09 17.49 5.88
N PHE A 36 -0.79 16.46 5.94
CA PHE A 36 -2.16 16.62 6.42
C PHE A 36 -2.49 15.78 7.67
N PHE A 37 -1.71 14.74 7.97
CA PHE A 37 -1.99 13.79 9.06
C PHE A 37 -0.72 13.55 9.89
N THR A 38 -0.12 14.63 10.39
CA THR A 38 1.21 14.65 11.02
C THR A 38 1.37 13.70 12.22
N ASN A 39 0.27 13.33 12.87
CA ASN A 39 0.26 12.37 13.98
C ASN A 39 0.30 10.90 13.52
N ASN A 40 0.10 10.63 12.23
CA ASN A 40 -0.01 9.30 11.63
C ASN A 40 1.05 9.10 10.52
N VAL A 41 2.28 9.54 10.78
CA VAL A 41 3.40 9.41 9.85
C VAL A 41 4.21 8.18 10.20
N TRP A 42 4.36 7.25 9.26
CA TRP A 42 5.26 6.10 9.41
C TRP A 42 6.68 6.46 8.95
N LYS A 43 7.65 5.65 9.38
CA LYS A 43 9.04 5.77 8.93
C LYS A 43 9.20 5.05 7.58
N GLN A 44 9.03 5.80 6.48
CA GLN A 44 9.23 5.25 5.13
C GLN A 44 10.69 4.82 4.92
N ASN A 45 10.89 3.58 4.47
CA ASN A 45 12.18 3.05 4.04
C ASN A 45 11.95 2.08 2.88
N ASP A 46 12.39 2.46 1.67
CA ASP A 46 12.15 1.70 0.44
C ASP A 46 12.88 0.34 0.43
N ASN A 47 13.84 0.13 1.35
CA ASN A 47 14.53 -1.15 1.54
C ASN A 47 13.91 -2.02 2.64
N SER A 48 12.84 -1.56 3.31
CA SER A 48 12.15 -2.35 4.34
C SER A 48 11.43 -3.54 3.72
N THR A 49 11.50 -4.69 4.41
CA THR A 49 10.72 -5.89 4.08
C THR A 49 9.30 -5.83 4.64
N ASN A 50 8.98 -4.87 5.51
CA ASN A 50 7.62 -4.58 5.95
C ASN A 50 6.89 -3.76 4.88
N ILE A 51 6.35 -4.46 3.88
CA ILE A 51 5.83 -3.88 2.65
C ILE A 51 4.30 -3.75 2.70
N TYR A 52 3.80 -2.60 2.26
CA TYR A 52 2.38 -2.31 2.12
C TYR A 52 2.07 -1.91 0.68
N PHE A 53 1.07 -2.55 0.07
CA PHE A 53 0.56 -2.13 -1.23
C PHE A 53 -0.70 -1.28 -1.04
N VAL A 54 -0.73 -0.11 -1.67
CA VAL A 54 -1.94 0.72 -1.77
C VAL A 54 -2.42 0.70 -3.20
N PHE A 55 -3.53 0.04 -3.45
CA PHE A 55 -4.08 -0.14 -4.78
C PHE A 55 -5.21 0.85 -5.05
N ASP A 56 -5.04 1.71 -6.06
CA ASP A 56 -6.09 2.61 -6.51
C ASP A 56 -7.05 1.91 -7.47
N ARG A 57 -8.23 1.56 -6.94
CA ARG A 57 -9.30 0.91 -7.70
C ARG A 57 -9.87 1.81 -8.78
N VAL A 58 -9.94 3.12 -8.54
CA VAL A 58 -10.53 4.08 -9.48
C VAL A 58 -9.67 4.18 -10.72
N VAL A 59 -8.36 4.35 -10.55
CA VAL A 59 -7.42 4.34 -11.67
C VAL A 59 -7.35 2.95 -12.31
N GLY A 60 -7.44 1.89 -11.50
CA GLY A 60 -7.50 0.50 -11.96
C GLY A 60 -8.62 0.22 -12.96
N LEU A 61 -9.78 0.88 -12.86
CA LEU A 61 -10.90 0.74 -13.82
C LEU A 61 -10.52 1.13 -15.25
N SER A 62 -9.51 1.98 -15.42
CA SER A 62 -9.03 2.40 -16.74
C SER A 62 -7.96 1.48 -17.34
N LYS A 63 -7.55 0.43 -16.61
CA LYS A 63 -6.47 -0.48 -17.02
C LYS A 63 -7.02 -1.76 -17.64
N ASN A 64 -6.16 -2.50 -18.32
CA ASN A 64 -6.51 -3.79 -18.89
C ASN A 64 -6.91 -4.77 -17.76
N ASN A 65 -8.06 -5.44 -17.93
CA ASN A 65 -8.61 -6.41 -16.97
C ASN A 65 -7.62 -7.54 -16.61
N ASP A 66 -6.80 -7.99 -17.55
CA ASP A 66 -5.80 -9.05 -17.29
C ASP A 66 -4.73 -8.55 -16.32
N VAL A 67 -4.28 -7.30 -16.48
CA VAL A 67 -3.29 -6.68 -15.60
C VAL A 67 -3.86 -6.53 -14.19
N ILE A 68 -5.11 -6.06 -14.08
CA ILE A 68 -5.79 -5.93 -12.78
C ILE A 68 -5.95 -7.29 -12.12
N SER A 69 -6.36 -8.30 -12.89
CA SER A 69 -6.54 -9.67 -12.38
C SER A 69 -5.23 -10.25 -11.86
N ASN A 70 -4.10 -10.01 -12.53
CA ASN A 70 -2.78 -10.45 -12.07
C ASN A 70 -2.38 -9.81 -10.74
N TYR A 71 -2.58 -8.49 -10.57
CA TYR A 71 -2.35 -7.83 -9.28
C TYR A 71 -3.24 -8.40 -8.17
N MET A 72 -4.54 -8.59 -8.45
CA MET A 72 -5.47 -9.12 -7.46
C MET A 72 -5.13 -10.56 -7.06
N LEU A 73 -4.79 -11.42 -8.04
CA LEU A 73 -4.32 -12.79 -7.78
C LEU A 73 -3.06 -12.80 -6.93
N TYR A 74 -2.08 -11.95 -7.27
CA TYR A 74 -0.85 -11.84 -6.50
C TYR A 74 -1.12 -11.41 -5.06
N PHE A 75 -1.91 -10.36 -4.83
CA PHE A 75 -2.21 -9.88 -3.47
C PHE A 75 -3.01 -10.89 -2.66
N ASN A 76 -3.97 -11.58 -3.27
CA ASN A 76 -4.76 -12.59 -2.57
C ASN A 76 -3.91 -13.78 -2.10
N ASN A 77 -2.83 -14.10 -2.82
CA ASN A 77 -1.95 -15.23 -2.49
C ASN A 77 -0.79 -14.84 -1.56
N ASN A 78 -0.30 -13.60 -1.65
CA ASN A 78 0.95 -13.20 -1.00
C ASN A 78 0.79 -12.10 0.05
N SER A 79 -0.43 -11.59 0.24
CA SER A 79 -0.67 -10.44 1.11
C SER A 79 -1.93 -10.63 1.95
N LYS A 80 -2.02 -9.89 3.06
CA LYS A 80 -3.21 -9.76 3.88
C LYS A 80 -3.87 -8.41 3.63
N LEU A 81 -5.16 -8.40 3.31
CA LEU A 81 -5.92 -7.15 3.23
C LEU A 81 -6.07 -6.54 4.64
N LEU A 82 -5.61 -5.31 4.83
CA LEU A 82 -5.74 -4.56 6.09
C LEU A 82 -6.91 -3.58 6.07
N TYR A 83 -7.16 -2.97 4.91
CA TYR A 83 -8.22 -1.98 4.75
C TYR A 83 -8.76 -1.98 3.32
N SER A 84 -10.05 -1.69 3.18
CA SER A 84 -10.70 -1.53 1.88
C SER A 84 -11.82 -0.50 1.94
N ASN A 85 -11.95 0.29 0.89
CA ASN A 85 -13.17 1.04 0.60
C ASN A 85 -13.48 1.02 -0.91
N SER A 86 -14.40 1.87 -1.35
CA SER A 86 -14.78 1.97 -2.76
C SER A 86 -13.64 2.37 -3.70
N ALA A 87 -12.62 3.08 -3.21
CA ALA A 87 -11.55 3.64 -4.04
C ALA A 87 -10.19 2.96 -3.82
N LEU A 88 -9.87 2.53 -2.60
CA LEU A 88 -8.53 2.08 -2.21
C LEU A 88 -8.58 0.73 -1.51
N LEU A 89 -7.57 -0.08 -1.77
CA LEU A 89 -7.27 -1.31 -1.02
C LEU A 89 -5.87 -1.17 -0.42
N VAL A 90 -5.71 -1.62 0.82
CA VAL A 90 -4.41 -1.64 1.52
C VAL A 90 -4.10 -3.08 1.88
N TYR A 91 -3.00 -3.59 1.35
CA TYR A 91 -2.52 -4.94 1.60
C TYR A 91 -1.17 -4.90 2.32
N LYS A 92 -0.97 -5.79 3.29
CA LYS A 92 0.32 -6.07 3.91
C LYS A 92 0.93 -7.30 3.25
N TYR A 93 2.15 -7.19 2.74
CA TYR A 93 2.86 -8.32 2.16
C TYR A 93 3.23 -9.34 3.25
N ASN A 94 3.01 -10.63 2.98
CA ASN A 94 3.20 -11.70 3.98
C ASN A 94 4.63 -12.28 3.99
N SER A 95 5.56 -11.71 3.21
CA SER A 95 6.90 -12.25 3.05
C SER A 95 7.94 -11.29 3.61
N ASP A 96 8.96 -11.85 4.25
CA ASP A 96 10.12 -11.12 4.77
C ASP A 96 11.18 -10.84 3.70
N LYS A 97 10.88 -11.15 2.43
CA LYS A 97 11.74 -10.84 1.28
C LYS A 97 11.37 -9.49 0.65
N PRO A 98 12.33 -8.81 0.02
CA PRO A 98 12.04 -7.66 -0.85
C PRO A 98 10.98 -8.01 -1.92
N PHE A 99 10.26 -6.99 -2.37
CA PHE A 99 9.34 -7.09 -3.50
C PHE A 99 10.07 -6.72 -4.79
N ASP A 100 10.19 -7.68 -5.70
CA ASP A 100 10.94 -7.51 -6.96
C ASP A 100 10.04 -7.25 -8.19
N GLY A 101 8.72 -7.10 -7.99
CA GLY A 101 7.74 -6.86 -9.05
C GLY A 101 6.70 -7.98 -9.23
N ILE A 102 5.72 -7.74 -10.11
CA ILE A 102 4.69 -8.68 -10.59
C ILE A 102 4.80 -8.78 -12.10
#